data_AF-A0A2V8WM71-F1
#
_entry.id   AF-A0A2V8WM71-F1
#
_cell.length_a   1.000
_cell.length_b   1.000
_cell.length_c   1.000
_cell.angle_alpha   90.00
_cell.angle_beta   90.00
_cell.angle_gamma   90.00
#
_symmetry.space_group_name_H-M   'P 1'
#
loop_
_entity.id
_entity.type
_entity.pdbx_description
1 polymer ?
#
loop_
_entity_poly.entity_id
_entity_poly.type
_entity_poly.pdbx_seq_one_letter_code
_entity_poly.pdbx_strand_id
1 'polypeptide(L)'
;MNLKAGDWVQVRSREEILATLDEKGCLENMPFMPEMFAFCGQRFRVYKRAHKTCDTVFPVRGRRVDGTVHLETRCDGQAHGGCQAGCLIFWKEAWLIPISGSSPGDAVPRVEAHSGDISAASAAGCTESDVWARAKASDADGGEPVYTCQATQLPYATADLAWWDIRQYVEDYRSGNAGLWHILCGLVYSMYYNLSQAGIGLGPAMRWFYDEFHVLWRGTQFPRKHGIIPEGQPTPTTTLNLQPGDLVRVKSHEEILRTLNTDGKNRGLLFDAEMVPYCGETHRVLKRVTKILDEKTGKMQEMKNPCIILNSVVCQSRYSECRMFCPRSIYSYWREIWLERISSNAPDANEPKISQSSN
;
A
#
# COMPACT_ATOMS: atom_id res chain seq x y z
N MET A 1 15.79 -5.47 -16.41
CA MET A 1 16.44 -6.46 -15.52
C MET A 1 15.36 -7.48 -15.13
N ASN A 2 15.59 -8.39 -14.18
CA ASN A 2 14.53 -9.30 -13.72
C ASN A 2 14.57 -9.38 -12.19
N LEU A 3 14.41 -8.22 -11.55
CA LEU A 3 14.52 -8.08 -10.10
C LEU A 3 13.38 -8.82 -9.40
N LYS A 4 13.70 -9.42 -8.26
CA LYS A 4 12.80 -10.21 -7.43
C LYS A 4 12.71 -9.66 -6.02
N ALA A 5 11.64 -10.03 -5.32
CA ALA A 5 11.52 -9.75 -3.91
C ALA A 5 12.74 -10.30 -3.16
N GLY A 6 13.38 -9.44 -2.37
CA GLY A 6 14.55 -9.78 -1.58
C GLY A 6 15.90 -9.45 -2.24
N ASP A 7 15.96 -9.07 -3.51
CA ASP A 7 17.20 -8.64 -4.16
C ASP A 7 17.71 -7.31 -3.58
N TRP A 8 19.03 -7.11 -3.55
CA TRP A 8 19.64 -5.84 -3.17
C TRP A 8 19.85 -4.95 -4.38
N VAL A 9 19.49 -3.67 -4.23
CA VAL A 9 19.65 -2.65 -5.26
C VAL A 9 20.17 -1.36 -4.65
N GLN A 10 20.87 -0.57 -5.47
CA GLN A 10 21.16 0.83 -5.19
C GLN A 10 20.28 1.70 -6.09
N VAL A 11 19.70 2.76 -5.54
CA VAL A 11 19.09 3.80 -6.37
C VAL A 11 20.22 4.53 -7.10
N ARG A 12 20.06 4.73 -8.40
CA ARG A 12 21.01 5.49 -9.23
C ARG A 12 21.25 6.89 -8.70
N SER A 13 22.33 7.52 -9.16
CA SER A 13 22.59 8.92 -8.86
C SER A 13 21.48 9.80 -9.43
N ARG A 14 21.40 11.03 -8.92
CA ARG A 14 20.46 12.03 -9.43
C ARG A 14 20.64 12.27 -10.93
N GLU A 15 21.88 12.44 -11.36
CA GLU A 15 22.25 12.76 -12.74
C GLU A 15 21.92 11.59 -13.67
N GLU A 16 22.22 10.36 -13.25
CA GLU A 16 21.87 9.16 -13.98
C GLU A 16 20.35 9.03 -14.16
N ILE A 17 19.57 9.32 -13.12
CA ILE A 17 18.11 9.26 -13.19
C ILE A 17 17.56 10.35 -14.10
N LEU A 18 18.00 11.61 -13.91
CA LEU A 18 17.57 12.73 -14.75
C LEU A 18 17.82 12.48 -16.23
N ALA A 19 18.93 11.80 -16.57
CA ALA A 19 19.23 11.40 -17.95
C ALA A 19 18.26 10.36 -18.53
N THR A 20 17.46 9.68 -17.71
CA THR A 20 16.42 8.74 -18.17
C THR A 20 15.05 9.39 -18.38
N LEU A 21 14.85 10.63 -17.92
CA LEU A 21 13.53 11.26 -17.93
C LEU A 21 13.29 12.04 -19.21
N ASP A 22 12.05 12.01 -19.68
CA ASP A 22 11.56 12.86 -20.76
C ASP A 22 11.33 14.31 -20.31
N GLU A 23 10.89 15.17 -21.24
CA GLU A 23 10.56 16.59 -21.00
C GLU A 23 9.46 16.84 -19.94
N LYS A 24 8.75 15.79 -19.53
CA LYS A 24 7.71 15.82 -18.49
C LYS A 24 8.22 15.31 -17.15
N GLY A 25 9.50 14.92 -17.06
CA GLY A 25 10.07 14.32 -15.85
C GLY A 25 9.62 12.86 -15.65
N CYS A 26 9.26 12.17 -16.74
CA CYS A 26 8.73 10.82 -16.69
C CYS A 26 9.63 9.81 -17.40
N LEU A 27 9.55 8.55 -16.98
CA LEU A 27 10.02 7.40 -17.76
C LEU A 27 8.85 6.48 -18.02
N GLU A 28 8.51 6.25 -19.29
CA GLU A 28 7.34 5.45 -19.69
C GLU A 28 6.03 5.94 -19.02
N ASN A 29 5.82 7.25 -19.03
CA ASN A 29 4.74 7.96 -18.33
C ASN A 29 4.71 7.85 -16.79
N MET A 30 5.64 7.11 -16.17
CA MET A 30 5.78 7.08 -14.72
C MET A 30 6.58 8.32 -14.27
N PRO A 31 5.99 9.26 -13.50
CA PRO A 31 6.73 10.43 -13.06
C PRO A 31 7.79 10.04 -12.03
N PHE A 32 8.97 10.65 -12.16
CA PHE A 32 9.93 10.73 -11.08
C PHE A 32 9.56 11.92 -10.19
N MET A 33 9.30 11.69 -8.90
CA MET A 33 8.81 12.72 -7.99
C MET A 33 9.95 13.37 -7.21
N PRO A 34 9.86 14.67 -6.82
CA PRO A 34 10.89 15.32 -6.02
C PRO A 34 11.28 14.56 -4.74
N GLU A 35 10.31 13.95 -4.05
CA GLU A 35 10.53 13.12 -2.85
C GLU A 35 11.49 11.95 -3.11
N MET A 36 11.59 11.48 -4.36
CA MET A 36 12.43 10.35 -4.73
C MET A 36 13.92 10.70 -4.72
N PHE A 37 14.30 11.97 -4.87
CA PHE A 37 15.71 12.40 -4.85
C PHE A 37 16.39 12.12 -3.51
N ALA A 38 15.64 12.13 -2.41
CA ALA A 38 16.16 11.82 -1.08
C ALA A 38 16.77 10.41 -1.01
N PHE A 39 16.33 9.48 -1.86
CA PHE A 39 16.79 8.10 -1.88
C PHE A 39 17.94 7.83 -2.87
N CYS A 40 18.33 8.79 -3.71
CA CYS A 40 19.40 8.60 -4.70
C CYS A 40 20.72 8.17 -4.04
N GLY A 41 21.39 7.18 -4.62
CA GLY A 41 22.63 6.61 -4.10
C GLY A 41 22.48 5.68 -2.90
N GLN A 42 21.29 5.59 -2.29
CA GLN A 42 21.05 4.70 -1.16
C GLN A 42 20.76 3.26 -1.60
N ARG A 43 20.99 2.30 -0.70
CA ARG A 43 20.78 0.87 -0.94
C ARG A 43 19.52 0.39 -0.26
N PHE A 44 18.72 -0.39 -0.96
CA PHE A 44 17.51 -0.99 -0.44
C PHE A 44 17.39 -2.44 -0.87
N ARG A 45 16.62 -3.18 -0.09
CA ARG A 45 16.12 -4.47 -0.52
C ARG A 45 14.82 -4.27 -1.29
N VAL A 46 14.65 -5.00 -2.38
CA VAL A 46 13.39 -5.05 -3.12
C VAL A 46 12.34 -5.67 -2.21
N TYR A 47 11.32 -4.88 -1.87
CA TYR A 47 10.19 -5.33 -1.05
C TYR A 47 9.32 -6.31 -1.85
N LYS A 48 8.85 -5.86 -3.02
CA LYS A 48 8.09 -6.69 -3.97
C LYS A 48 8.36 -6.24 -5.40
N ARG A 49 8.25 -7.17 -6.35
CA ARG A 49 8.11 -6.81 -7.76
C ARG A 49 6.74 -6.18 -7.99
N ALA A 50 6.68 -5.06 -8.69
CA ALA A 50 5.44 -4.34 -8.95
C ALA A 50 4.90 -4.62 -10.35
N HIS A 51 4.97 -5.87 -10.84
CA HIS A 51 4.53 -6.27 -12.19
C HIS A 51 3.03 -6.05 -12.44
N LYS A 52 2.26 -5.93 -11.35
CA LYS A 52 0.85 -5.57 -11.37
C LYS A 52 0.53 -4.59 -10.25
N THR A 53 -0.59 -3.89 -10.39
CA THR A 53 -1.14 -2.96 -9.41
C THR A 53 -2.66 -2.88 -9.55
N CYS A 54 -3.29 -2.04 -8.74
CA CYS A 54 -4.71 -1.72 -8.84
C CYS A 54 -4.94 -0.28 -9.32
N ASP A 55 -5.93 -0.10 -10.19
CA ASP A 55 -6.50 1.20 -10.50
C ASP A 55 -7.56 1.56 -9.45
N THR A 56 -7.40 2.73 -8.84
CA THR A 56 -8.30 3.30 -7.83
C THR A 56 -9.03 4.54 -8.34
N VAL A 57 -8.75 4.96 -9.58
CA VAL A 57 -9.21 6.21 -10.21
C VAL A 57 -10.33 5.95 -11.21
N PHE A 58 -10.08 5.02 -12.13
CA PHE A 58 -11.07 4.51 -13.09
C PHE A 58 -11.57 3.15 -12.57
N PRO A 59 -12.65 2.54 -13.12
CA PRO A 59 -13.34 1.47 -12.39
C PRO A 59 -12.36 0.40 -11.96
N VAL A 60 -12.47 0.03 -10.68
CA VAL A 60 -11.46 -0.73 -9.95
C VAL A 60 -11.12 -2.01 -10.71
N ARG A 61 -9.85 -2.12 -11.11
CA ARG A 61 -9.35 -3.24 -11.93
C ARG A 61 -7.88 -3.51 -11.68
N GLY A 62 -7.42 -4.68 -12.11
CA GLY A 62 -6.00 -5.00 -12.21
C GLY A 62 -5.34 -4.23 -13.34
N ARG A 63 -4.10 -3.79 -13.11
CA ARG A 63 -3.26 -3.11 -14.10
C ARG A 63 -1.88 -3.76 -14.14
N ARG A 64 -1.29 -3.88 -15.32
CA ARG A 64 0.09 -4.34 -15.54
C ARG A 64 1.03 -3.14 -15.45
N VAL A 65 2.16 -3.31 -14.78
CA VAL A 65 3.22 -2.29 -14.71
C VAL A 65 4.53 -2.94 -15.11
N ASP A 66 5.17 -2.38 -16.14
CA ASP A 66 6.36 -2.99 -16.71
C ASP A 66 7.63 -2.49 -16.02
N GLY A 67 8.58 -3.41 -15.83
CA GLY A 67 9.93 -3.12 -15.33
C GLY A 67 9.94 -2.29 -14.05
N THR A 68 9.10 -2.64 -13.08
CA THR A 68 8.88 -1.84 -11.87
C THR A 68 8.92 -2.71 -10.62
N VAL A 69 9.51 -2.17 -9.55
CA VAL A 69 9.55 -2.77 -8.21
C VAL A 69 9.09 -1.79 -7.15
N HIS A 70 8.78 -2.31 -5.98
CA HIS A 70 8.63 -1.54 -4.75
C HIS A 70 9.84 -1.79 -3.84
N LEU A 71 10.35 -0.71 -3.28
CA LEU A 71 11.29 -0.70 -2.16
C LEU A 71 10.51 -0.34 -0.89
N GLU A 72 11.08 -0.51 0.31
CA GLU A 72 10.48 -0.02 1.56
C GLU A 72 10.60 1.51 1.70
N THR A 73 10.34 2.25 0.61
CA THR A 73 10.36 3.71 0.54
C THR A 73 8.98 4.23 0.16
N ARG A 74 8.52 5.23 0.90
CA ARG A 74 7.17 5.81 0.76
C ARG A 74 7.29 7.32 0.55
N CYS A 75 6.39 7.85 -0.27
CA CYS A 75 6.29 9.29 -0.52
C CYS A 75 5.84 10.00 0.77
N ASP A 76 6.55 11.08 1.14
CA ASP A 76 6.20 11.90 2.30
C ASP A 76 5.21 13.04 1.98
N GLY A 77 5.02 13.31 0.68
CA GLY A 77 4.09 14.28 0.13
C GLY A 77 4.51 15.74 0.29
N GLN A 78 5.74 16.03 0.72
CA GLN A 78 6.19 17.41 0.97
C GLN A 78 6.15 18.27 -0.29
N ALA A 79 6.53 17.74 -1.44
CA ALA A 79 6.45 18.44 -2.72
C ALA A 79 5.02 18.45 -3.30
N HIS A 80 4.10 17.71 -2.69
CA HIS A 80 2.71 17.53 -3.13
C HIS A 80 1.70 18.12 -2.14
N GLY A 81 1.97 19.34 -1.66
CA GLY A 81 1.06 20.10 -0.78
C GLY A 81 0.91 19.49 0.63
N GLY A 82 1.82 18.60 1.02
CA GLY A 82 1.78 17.85 2.26
C GLY A 82 0.75 16.72 2.25
N CYS A 83 0.49 16.10 1.08
CA CYS A 83 -0.36 14.91 0.97
C CYS A 83 0.07 13.82 1.96
N GLN A 84 -0.87 13.23 2.70
CA GLN A 84 -0.53 12.34 3.82
C GLN A 84 -0.76 10.85 3.52
N ALA A 85 -0.99 10.49 2.25
CA ALA A 85 -1.32 9.12 1.85
C ALA A 85 -0.20 8.10 2.10
N GLY A 86 1.07 8.52 2.08
CA GLY A 86 2.20 7.62 2.36
C GLY A 86 2.35 6.50 1.34
N CYS A 87 2.09 6.78 0.06
CA CYS A 87 2.09 5.79 -1.01
C CYS A 87 3.47 5.13 -1.15
N LEU A 88 3.48 3.81 -1.37
CA LEU A 88 4.67 3.09 -1.75
C LEU A 88 5.11 3.54 -3.15
N ILE A 89 6.40 3.81 -3.31
CA ILE A 89 6.93 4.38 -4.56
C ILE A 89 7.11 3.26 -5.59
N PHE A 90 6.70 3.53 -6.83
CA PHE A 90 6.99 2.68 -8.00
C PHE A 90 8.39 3.04 -8.52
N TRP A 91 9.34 2.12 -8.38
CA TRP A 91 10.69 2.29 -8.89
C TRP A 91 10.85 1.53 -10.20
N LYS A 92 11.07 2.27 -11.30
CA LYS A 92 11.48 1.64 -12.56
C LYS A 92 12.85 0.98 -12.37
N GLU A 93 13.02 -0.22 -12.90
CA GLU A 93 14.29 -0.95 -12.83
C GLU A 93 15.44 -0.16 -13.47
N ALA A 94 15.15 0.70 -14.46
CA ALA A 94 16.13 1.60 -15.07
C ALA A 94 16.76 2.58 -14.07
N TRP A 95 16.05 2.95 -13.00
CA TRP A 95 16.54 3.83 -11.94
C TRP A 95 17.34 3.11 -10.85
N LEU A 96 17.56 1.81 -11.01
CA LEU A 96 18.20 0.95 -10.01
C LEU A 96 19.45 0.28 -10.57
N ILE A 97 20.40 0.01 -9.68
CA ILE A 97 21.61 -0.78 -9.96
C ILE A 97 21.53 -2.05 -9.10
N PRO A 98 21.49 -3.25 -9.69
CA PRO A 98 21.56 -4.49 -8.94
C PRO A 98 22.89 -4.60 -8.19
N ILE A 99 22.83 -4.94 -6.90
CA ILE A 99 24.02 -5.19 -6.09
C ILE A 99 24.18 -6.70 -5.95
N SER A 100 25.23 -7.23 -6.58
CA SER A 100 25.61 -8.64 -6.38
C SER A 100 26.37 -8.76 -5.06
N GLY A 101 25.78 -9.43 -4.06
CA GLY A 101 26.46 -9.74 -2.80
C GLY A 101 25.62 -9.43 -1.56
N SER A 102 25.27 -10.46 -0.80
CA SER A 102 24.65 -10.33 0.52
C SER A 102 25.73 -10.13 1.57
N SER A 103 26.18 -8.88 1.78
CA SER A 103 26.96 -8.52 2.95
C SER A 103 26.46 -7.19 3.53
N PRO A 104 25.81 -7.20 4.70
CA PRO A 104 25.58 -5.98 5.47
C PRO A 104 26.89 -5.62 6.17
N GLY A 105 27.78 -4.88 5.49
CA GLY A 105 29.05 -4.49 6.11
C GLY A 105 30.08 -3.80 5.22
N ASP A 106 30.01 -3.93 3.90
CA ASP A 106 31.08 -3.37 3.06
C ASP A 106 30.85 -1.88 2.77
N ALA A 107 31.69 -1.08 3.42
CA ALA A 107 31.96 0.31 3.13
C ALA A 107 32.15 0.53 1.62
N VAL A 108 31.66 1.69 1.16
CA VAL A 108 31.67 2.22 -0.21
C VAL A 108 32.80 1.64 -1.08
N PRO A 109 32.52 0.69 -1.99
CA PRO A 109 33.35 0.52 -3.16
C PRO A 109 33.01 1.67 -4.11
N ARG A 110 34.00 2.51 -4.45
CA ARG A 110 33.92 3.39 -5.63
C ARG A 110 33.65 2.48 -6.83
N VAL A 111 32.44 2.55 -7.37
CA VAL A 111 32.11 1.83 -8.61
C VAL A 111 32.74 2.60 -9.76
N GLU A 112 33.72 1.98 -10.41
CA GLU A 112 34.19 2.39 -11.72
C GLU A 112 33.04 2.34 -12.71
N ALA A 113 32.86 3.43 -13.45
CA ALA A 113 31.79 3.60 -14.43
C ALA A 113 31.96 2.57 -15.56
N HIS A 114 31.22 1.46 -15.48
CA HIS A 114 30.96 0.64 -16.65
C HIS A 114 29.85 1.29 -17.47
N SER A 115 30.28 2.05 -18.48
CA SER A 115 29.49 2.60 -19.57
C SER A 115 28.87 1.46 -20.39
N GLY A 116 27.72 0.95 -19.97
CA GLY A 116 26.85 0.11 -20.79
C GLY A 116 25.89 1.01 -21.58
N ASP A 117 25.85 0.83 -22.90
CA ASP A 117 25.06 1.58 -23.87
C ASP A 117 23.67 2.02 -23.37
N ILE A 118 23.58 3.29 -22.96
CA ILE A 118 22.32 4.03 -22.89
C ILE A 118 22.06 4.52 -24.31
N SER A 119 21.17 3.83 -25.02
CA SER A 119 20.73 4.25 -26.35
C SER A 119 20.17 5.67 -26.25
N ALA A 120 20.80 6.58 -26.99
CA ALA A 120 20.53 8.01 -26.98
C ALA A 120 19.05 8.34 -27.22
N ALA A 121 18.42 9.02 -26.25
CA ALA A 121 17.19 9.76 -26.45
C ALA A 121 17.26 11.10 -25.71
N SER A 122 17.17 12.17 -26.52
CA SER A 122 16.95 13.58 -26.18
C SER A 122 18.14 14.39 -25.62
N ALA A 123 18.66 15.29 -26.48
CA ALA A 123 19.72 16.26 -26.20
C ALA A 123 19.23 17.53 -25.48
N ALA A 124 18.11 17.44 -24.76
CA ALA A 124 17.65 18.44 -23.80
C ALA A 124 17.21 17.66 -22.55
N GLY A 125 18.17 17.26 -21.73
CA GLY A 125 17.91 16.44 -20.55
C GLY A 125 17.00 17.15 -19.55
N CYS A 126 16.09 16.40 -18.94
CA CYS A 126 15.27 16.87 -17.83
C CYS A 126 16.17 17.35 -16.67
N THR A 127 15.92 18.54 -16.14
CA THR A 127 16.64 19.06 -14.98
C THR A 127 15.88 18.78 -13.69
N GLU A 128 16.56 18.88 -12.54
CA GLU A 128 15.88 18.79 -11.24
C GLU A 128 14.78 19.86 -11.11
N SER A 129 15.03 21.09 -11.57
CA SER A 129 14.02 22.16 -11.59
C SER A 129 12.79 21.80 -12.41
N ASP A 130 12.95 21.06 -13.52
CA ASP A 130 11.81 20.60 -14.31
C ASP A 130 10.98 19.60 -13.50
N VAL A 131 11.62 18.64 -12.81
CA VAL A 131 10.92 17.69 -11.94
C VAL A 131 10.09 18.40 -10.86
N TRP A 132 10.67 19.41 -10.20
CA TRP A 132 9.95 20.22 -9.22
C TRP A 132 8.78 21.01 -9.83
N ALA A 133 8.98 21.60 -11.01
CA ALA A 133 7.95 22.35 -11.71
C ALA A 133 6.79 21.46 -12.19
N ARG A 134 7.06 20.18 -12.52
CA ARG A 134 6.04 19.23 -12.99
C ARG A 134 5.21 18.61 -11.87
N ALA A 135 5.74 18.54 -10.65
CA ALA A 135 5.01 18.02 -9.50
C ALA A 135 3.77 18.86 -9.13
N LYS A 136 3.78 20.16 -9.46
CA LYS A 136 2.70 21.10 -9.15
C LYS A 136 2.43 22.04 -10.32
N ALA A 137 1.26 21.92 -10.92
CA ALA A 137 0.73 22.92 -11.84
C ALA A 137 -0.07 23.97 -11.05
N SER A 138 0.30 25.23 -11.21
CA SER A 138 -0.55 26.36 -10.79
C SER A 138 -1.67 26.53 -11.80
N ASP A 139 -2.90 26.74 -11.32
CA ASP A 139 -4.00 27.13 -12.18
C ASP A 139 -3.78 28.58 -12.65
N ALA A 140 -3.84 28.81 -13.97
CA ALA A 140 -3.59 30.13 -14.56
C ALA A 140 -4.63 31.16 -14.11
N ASP A 141 -5.82 30.71 -13.71
CA ASP A 141 -6.95 31.55 -13.29
C ASP A 141 -7.06 31.71 -11.76
N GLY A 142 -6.00 31.37 -11.01
CA GLY A 142 -5.97 31.51 -9.54
C GLY A 142 -6.73 30.42 -8.77
N GLY A 143 -7.08 29.32 -9.44
CA GLY A 143 -7.66 28.14 -8.82
C GLY A 143 -6.70 27.34 -7.94
N GLU A 144 -7.24 26.32 -7.28
CA GLU A 144 -6.44 25.43 -6.42
C GLU A 144 -5.35 24.70 -7.22
N PRO A 145 -4.14 24.56 -6.67
CA PRO A 145 -3.05 23.88 -7.36
C PRO A 145 -3.39 22.41 -7.63
N VAL A 146 -2.99 21.94 -8.81
CA VAL A 146 -3.14 20.54 -9.23
C VAL A 146 -1.78 19.87 -9.14
N TYR A 147 -1.73 18.72 -8.48
CA TYR A 147 -0.51 17.97 -8.24
C TYR A 147 -0.43 16.73 -9.13
N THR A 148 0.78 16.47 -9.65
CA THR A 148 1.08 15.31 -10.49
C THR A 148 2.03 14.39 -9.75
N CYS A 149 1.57 13.19 -9.41
CA CYS A 149 2.37 12.19 -8.71
C CYS A 149 2.17 10.80 -9.34
N GLN A 150 2.93 9.80 -8.90
CA GLN A 150 2.79 8.44 -9.43
C GLN A 150 1.38 7.87 -9.26
N ALA A 151 0.67 8.22 -8.19
CA ALA A 151 -0.69 7.74 -7.98
C ALA A 151 -1.69 8.37 -8.98
N THR A 152 -1.57 9.68 -9.27
CA THR A 152 -2.45 10.35 -10.25
C THR A 152 -2.14 9.92 -11.68
N GLN A 153 -0.89 9.56 -11.97
CA GLN A 153 -0.45 9.11 -13.29
C GLN A 153 -0.54 7.59 -13.49
N LEU A 154 -0.84 6.82 -12.45
CA LEU A 154 -0.82 5.36 -12.49
C LEU A 154 -1.71 4.77 -13.61
N PRO A 155 -2.94 5.27 -13.87
CA PRO A 155 -3.75 4.75 -14.96
C PRO A 155 -3.13 4.96 -16.34
N TYR A 156 -2.33 6.02 -16.53
CA TYR A 156 -1.70 6.36 -17.81
C TYR A 156 -0.32 5.71 -17.97
N ALA A 157 0.34 5.37 -16.87
CA ALA A 157 1.64 4.69 -16.83
C ALA A 157 1.54 3.15 -16.82
N THR A 158 0.35 2.59 -17.03
CA THR A 158 0.08 1.16 -16.93
C THR A 158 -0.76 0.65 -18.10
N ALA A 159 -0.91 -0.67 -18.21
CA ALA A 159 -1.80 -1.32 -19.16
C ALA A 159 -2.90 -2.12 -18.43
N ASP A 160 -4.00 -2.43 -19.12
CA ASP A 160 -5.06 -3.27 -18.55
C ASP A 160 -4.54 -4.69 -18.27
N LEU A 161 -4.92 -5.23 -17.11
CA LEU A 161 -4.62 -6.62 -16.74
C LEU A 161 -5.92 -7.33 -16.38
N ALA A 162 -6.30 -8.30 -17.22
CA ALA A 162 -7.45 -9.13 -16.96
C ALA A 162 -7.24 -10.00 -15.70
N TRP A 163 -8.25 -10.10 -14.85
CA TRP A 163 -8.14 -10.85 -13.60
C TRP A 163 -7.92 -12.36 -13.80
N TRP A 164 -8.37 -12.89 -14.93
CA TRP A 164 -8.21 -14.29 -15.33
C TRP A 164 -6.87 -14.59 -16.02
N ASP A 165 -6.00 -13.59 -16.26
CA ASP A 165 -4.70 -13.81 -16.90
C ASP A 165 -3.79 -14.63 -15.96
N ILE A 166 -3.64 -15.93 -16.25
CA ILE A 166 -2.88 -16.88 -15.42
C ILE A 166 -1.41 -16.45 -15.27
N ARG A 167 -0.85 -15.74 -16.26
CA ARG A 167 0.56 -15.32 -16.26
C ARG A 167 0.89 -14.45 -15.06
N GLN A 168 -0.07 -13.67 -14.55
CA GLN A 168 0.14 -12.81 -13.40
C GLN A 168 0.44 -13.62 -12.11
N TYR A 169 -0.20 -14.78 -11.94
CA TYR A 169 -0.02 -15.66 -10.77
C TYR A 169 1.29 -16.47 -10.87
N VAL A 170 1.66 -16.85 -12.09
CA VAL A 170 2.99 -17.43 -12.35
C VAL A 170 4.09 -16.42 -12.02
N GLU A 171 3.90 -15.15 -12.38
CA GLU A 171 4.82 -14.07 -12.08
C GLU A 171 4.83 -13.72 -10.59
N ASP A 172 3.70 -13.77 -9.88
CA ASP A 172 3.62 -13.64 -8.42
C ASP A 172 4.53 -14.66 -7.72
N TYR A 173 4.51 -15.92 -8.19
CA TYR A 173 5.36 -16.97 -7.66
C TYR A 173 6.84 -16.78 -8.03
N ARG A 174 7.13 -16.58 -9.33
CA ARG A 174 8.51 -16.50 -9.83
C ARG A 174 9.29 -15.29 -9.31
N SER A 175 8.58 -14.20 -9.01
CA SER A 175 9.16 -12.98 -8.44
C SER A 175 9.40 -13.06 -6.93
N GLY A 176 8.90 -14.10 -6.26
CA GLY A 176 8.94 -14.21 -4.80
C GLY A 176 7.87 -13.36 -4.09
N ASN A 177 6.95 -12.71 -4.82
CA ASN A 177 5.90 -11.89 -4.23
C ASN A 177 4.88 -12.70 -3.40
N ALA A 178 4.59 -13.93 -3.83
CA ALA A 178 3.68 -14.86 -3.15
C ALA A 178 4.13 -16.31 -3.33
N GLY A 179 4.05 -17.11 -2.26
CA GLY A 179 4.29 -18.56 -2.35
C GLY A 179 3.10 -19.33 -2.94
N LEU A 180 3.33 -20.55 -3.42
CA LEU A 180 2.28 -21.41 -4.00
C LEU A 180 1.09 -21.63 -3.05
N TRP A 181 1.38 -21.85 -1.76
CA TRP A 181 0.33 -22.03 -0.75
C TRP A 181 -0.56 -20.79 -0.62
N HIS A 182 0.03 -19.59 -0.66
CA HIS A 182 -0.71 -18.34 -0.59
C HIS A 182 -1.60 -18.14 -1.83
N ILE A 183 -1.09 -18.47 -3.02
CA ILE A 183 -1.86 -18.44 -4.26
C ILE A 183 -3.04 -19.41 -4.20
N LEU A 184 -2.81 -20.65 -3.74
CA LEU A 184 -3.84 -21.66 -3.58
C LEU A 184 -4.93 -21.22 -2.60
N CYS A 185 -4.55 -20.71 -1.42
CA CYS A 185 -5.51 -20.16 -0.44
C CYS A 185 -6.40 -19.08 -1.07
N GLY A 186 -5.81 -18.17 -1.85
CA GLY A 186 -6.57 -17.12 -2.52
C GLY A 186 -7.53 -17.67 -3.59
N LEU A 187 -7.11 -18.67 -4.36
CA LEU A 187 -7.98 -19.35 -5.34
C LEU A 187 -9.17 -20.03 -4.65
N VAL A 188 -8.91 -20.80 -3.58
CA VAL A 188 -9.94 -21.48 -2.78
C VAL A 188 -10.92 -20.45 -2.22
N TYR A 189 -10.43 -19.35 -1.65
CA TYR A 189 -11.28 -18.27 -1.16
C TYR A 189 -12.14 -17.65 -2.28
N SER A 190 -11.55 -17.36 -3.45
CA SER A 190 -12.28 -16.78 -4.57
C SER A 190 -13.40 -17.70 -5.05
N MET A 191 -13.12 -19.00 -5.22
CA MET A 191 -14.13 -20.01 -5.58
C MET A 191 -15.23 -20.10 -4.52
N TYR A 192 -14.84 -20.15 -3.25
CA TYR A 192 -15.75 -20.20 -2.11
C TYR A 192 -16.68 -18.99 -2.06
N TYR A 193 -16.12 -17.79 -2.22
CA TYR A 193 -16.85 -16.54 -2.20
C TYR A 193 -17.87 -16.48 -3.34
N ASN A 194 -17.44 -16.76 -4.58
CA ASN A 194 -18.33 -16.78 -5.74
C ASN A 194 -19.47 -17.80 -5.57
N LEU A 195 -19.17 -19.00 -5.07
CA LEU A 195 -20.19 -20.01 -4.79
C LEU A 195 -21.17 -19.56 -3.70
N SER A 196 -20.68 -18.90 -2.64
CA SER A 196 -21.53 -18.35 -1.57
C SER A 196 -22.45 -17.22 -2.05
N GLN A 197 -22.17 -16.60 -3.20
CA GLN A 197 -22.95 -15.54 -3.81
C GLN A 197 -23.79 -16.01 -5.01
N ALA A 198 -23.71 -17.29 -5.39
CA ALA A 198 -24.36 -17.81 -6.60
C ALA A 198 -25.90 -17.91 -6.52
N GLY A 199 -26.54 -17.45 -5.44
CA GLY A 199 -28.00 -17.44 -5.30
C GLY A 199 -28.64 -18.82 -5.08
N ILE A 200 -27.84 -19.88 -4.90
CA ILE A 200 -28.29 -21.27 -4.75
C ILE A 200 -28.80 -21.63 -3.33
N GLY A 201 -29.04 -20.64 -2.47
CA GLY A 201 -29.55 -20.83 -1.10
C GLY A 201 -28.54 -21.36 -0.05
N LEU A 202 -27.36 -21.82 -0.47
CA LEU A 202 -26.32 -22.35 0.44
C LEU A 202 -25.41 -21.29 1.06
N GLY A 203 -25.47 -20.04 0.58
CA GLY A 203 -24.58 -18.95 0.99
C GLY A 203 -24.50 -18.73 2.51
N PRO A 204 -25.62 -18.61 3.25
CA PRO A 204 -25.60 -18.45 4.71
C PRO A 204 -24.93 -19.62 5.44
N ALA A 205 -25.25 -20.86 5.06
CA ALA A 205 -24.67 -22.06 5.67
C ALA A 205 -23.16 -22.16 5.40
N MET A 206 -22.73 -21.81 4.19
CA MET A 206 -21.31 -21.71 3.85
C MET A 206 -20.63 -20.63 4.72
N ARG A 207 -21.14 -19.40 4.76
CA ARG A 207 -20.51 -18.33 5.57
C ARG A 207 -20.40 -18.73 7.05
N TRP A 208 -21.43 -19.36 7.59
CA TRP A 208 -21.40 -19.93 8.94
C TRP A 208 -20.29 -20.99 9.09
N PHE A 209 -20.17 -21.94 8.17
CA PHE A 209 -19.10 -22.95 8.19
C PHE A 209 -17.70 -22.32 8.12
N TYR A 210 -17.53 -21.27 7.33
CA TYR A 210 -16.25 -20.54 7.28
C TYR A 210 -15.90 -19.94 8.64
N ASP A 211 -16.87 -19.28 9.28
CA ASP A 211 -16.70 -18.68 10.60
C ASP A 211 -16.47 -19.73 11.69
N GLU A 212 -17.14 -20.89 11.65
CA GLU A 212 -16.96 -21.92 12.68
C GLU A 212 -15.54 -22.51 12.64
N PHE A 213 -14.99 -22.70 11.44
CA PHE A 213 -13.69 -23.31 11.25
C PHE A 213 -12.54 -22.30 11.10
N HIS A 214 -12.79 -20.99 11.21
CA HIS A 214 -11.78 -19.95 10.91
C HIS A 214 -10.47 -20.11 11.71
N VAL A 215 -10.55 -20.62 12.95
CA VAL A 215 -9.38 -20.90 13.82
C VAL A 215 -8.44 -21.94 13.19
N LEU A 216 -8.97 -22.91 12.45
CA LEU A 216 -8.19 -23.96 11.79
C LEU A 216 -7.44 -23.45 10.54
N TRP A 217 -7.83 -22.30 10.00
CA TRP A 217 -7.27 -21.71 8.76
C TRP A 217 -6.48 -20.41 8.99
N ARG A 218 -5.93 -20.22 10.21
CA ARG A 218 -5.24 -18.99 10.65
C ARG A 218 -6.13 -17.74 10.78
N GLY A 219 -7.38 -17.93 11.19
CA GLY A 219 -8.01 -17.03 12.16
C GLY A 219 -8.74 -15.78 11.63
N THR A 220 -9.06 -15.68 10.35
CA THR A 220 -9.87 -14.54 9.87
C THR A 220 -11.33 -14.95 9.68
N GLN A 221 -12.25 -14.25 10.36
CA GLN A 221 -13.69 -14.37 10.10
C GLN A 221 -14.02 -14.05 8.63
N PHE A 222 -15.19 -14.47 8.16
CA PHE A 222 -15.63 -14.19 6.79
C PHE A 222 -15.62 -12.68 6.53
N PRO A 223 -14.80 -12.17 5.60
CA PRO A 223 -14.40 -10.77 5.61
C PRO A 223 -15.42 -9.82 4.97
N ARG A 224 -16.46 -10.35 4.32
CA ARG A 224 -17.49 -9.57 3.63
C ARG A 224 -18.84 -9.71 4.32
N LYS A 225 -18.95 -9.12 5.50
CA LYS A 225 -20.21 -9.01 6.26
C LYS A 225 -20.76 -7.58 6.15
N HIS A 226 -22.08 -7.45 6.18
CA HIS A 226 -22.75 -6.16 6.11
C HIS A 226 -22.86 -5.53 7.50
N GLY A 227 -22.84 -4.20 7.56
CA GLY A 227 -23.20 -3.46 8.76
C GLY A 227 -24.70 -3.54 9.06
N ILE A 228 -25.08 -3.07 10.23
CA ILE A 228 -26.46 -3.16 10.73
C ILE A 228 -27.25 -1.85 10.61
N ILE A 229 -26.58 -0.73 10.35
CA ILE A 229 -27.22 0.59 10.28
C ILE A 229 -27.77 0.80 8.86
N PRO A 230 -29.05 1.14 8.67
CA PRO A 230 -29.58 1.41 7.34
C PRO A 230 -28.81 2.51 6.59
N GLU A 231 -28.69 2.38 5.27
CA GLU A 231 -28.07 3.41 4.44
C GLU A 231 -28.76 4.78 4.62
N GLY A 232 -27.98 5.86 4.56
CA GLY A 232 -28.46 7.22 4.79
C GLY A 232 -28.62 7.62 6.26
N GLN A 233 -28.64 6.67 7.21
CA GLN A 233 -28.68 6.99 8.64
C GLN A 233 -27.29 7.40 9.18
N PRO A 234 -27.24 8.27 10.20
CA PRO A 234 -25.98 8.70 10.79
C PRO A 234 -25.30 7.52 11.49
N THR A 235 -24.05 7.25 11.11
CA THR A 235 -23.20 6.25 11.77
C THR A 235 -22.52 6.84 13.02
N PRO A 236 -22.30 6.05 14.08
CA PRO A 236 -21.73 6.54 15.33
C PRO A 236 -20.27 6.98 15.14
N THR A 237 -19.81 7.88 16.01
CA THR A 237 -18.42 8.37 16.03
C THR A 237 -17.85 8.33 17.45
N THR A 238 -16.53 8.25 17.54
CA THR A 238 -15.79 8.35 18.79
C THR A 238 -14.51 9.12 18.53
N THR A 239 -14.11 9.95 19.48
CA THR A 239 -12.88 10.75 19.42
C THR A 239 -11.98 10.35 20.58
N LEU A 240 -10.96 9.56 20.29
CA LEU A 240 -9.86 9.16 21.15
C LEU A 240 -8.66 10.11 21.06
N ASN A 241 -8.67 11.03 20.09
CA ASN A 241 -7.60 12.00 19.82
C ASN A 241 -6.23 11.31 19.68
N LEU A 242 -6.18 10.24 18.88
CA LEU A 242 -4.98 9.43 18.71
C LEU A 242 -3.87 10.23 18.04
N GLN A 243 -2.66 10.11 18.60
CA GLN A 243 -1.43 10.72 18.14
C GLN A 243 -0.46 9.65 17.59
N PRO A 244 0.43 10.02 16.65
CA PRO A 244 1.55 9.15 16.27
C PRO A 244 2.30 8.60 17.49
N GLY A 245 2.55 7.29 17.49
CA GLY A 245 3.22 6.57 18.59
C GLY A 245 2.27 5.88 19.57
N ASP A 246 1.01 6.30 19.65
CA ASP A 246 0.00 5.70 20.53
C ASP A 246 -0.19 4.22 20.24
N LEU A 247 -0.30 3.40 21.29
CA LEU A 247 -0.60 1.98 21.17
C LEU A 247 -2.11 1.76 21.16
N VAL A 248 -2.61 1.07 20.14
CA VAL A 248 -4.03 0.80 19.96
C VAL A 248 -4.29 -0.64 19.59
N ARG A 249 -5.42 -1.18 20.05
CA ARG A 249 -5.97 -2.45 19.54
C ARG A 249 -7.04 -2.12 18.51
N VAL A 250 -7.07 -2.87 17.42
CA VAL A 250 -8.19 -2.85 16.49
C VAL A 250 -9.32 -3.65 17.13
N LYS A 251 -10.52 -3.07 17.20
CA LYS A 251 -11.69 -3.75 17.77
C LYS A 251 -12.00 -5.05 17.03
N SER A 252 -12.80 -5.91 17.67
CA SER A 252 -13.26 -7.12 17.00
C SER A 252 -14.11 -6.78 15.77
N HIS A 253 -14.15 -7.71 14.81
CA HIS A 253 -14.93 -7.53 13.59
C HIS A 253 -16.42 -7.28 13.90
N GLU A 254 -17.01 -7.98 14.87
CA GLU A 254 -18.40 -7.77 15.28
C GLU A 254 -18.66 -6.37 15.85
N GLU A 255 -17.77 -5.87 16.69
CA GLU A 255 -17.88 -4.50 17.23
C GLU A 255 -17.79 -3.46 16.12
N ILE A 256 -16.91 -3.67 15.13
CA ILE A 256 -16.79 -2.78 13.98
C ILE A 256 -18.07 -2.83 13.14
N LEU A 257 -18.61 -4.02 12.82
CA LEU A 257 -19.85 -4.17 12.03
C LEU A 257 -21.04 -3.42 12.65
N ARG A 258 -21.13 -3.33 13.98
CA ARG A 258 -22.16 -2.53 14.68
C ARG A 258 -22.05 -1.03 14.43
N THR A 259 -20.91 -0.54 13.93
CA THR A 259 -20.67 0.88 13.61
C THR A 259 -20.85 1.22 12.14
N LEU A 260 -21.05 0.20 11.28
CA LEU A 260 -21.13 0.38 9.83
C LEU A 260 -22.57 0.45 9.37
N ASN A 261 -22.78 1.18 8.27
CA ASN A 261 -24.02 1.07 7.52
C ASN A 261 -24.08 -0.22 6.68
N THR A 262 -25.21 -0.48 6.03
CA THR A 262 -25.41 -1.66 5.18
C THR A 262 -24.42 -1.74 4.00
N ASP A 263 -23.84 -0.62 3.57
CA ASP A 263 -22.75 -0.57 2.57
C ASP A 263 -21.36 -0.83 3.15
N GLY A 264 -21.25 -1.13 4.45
CA GLY A 264 -19.97 -1.35 5.13
C GLY A 264 -19.18 -0.06 5.41
N LYS A 265 -19.82 1.11 5.43
CA LYS A 265 -19.17 2.42 5.63
C LYS A 265 -19.48 3.02 7.00
N ASN A 266 -18.50 3.72 7.57
CA ASN A 266 -18.68 4.65 8.68
C ASN A 266 -18.18 6.03 8.26
N ARG A 267 -19.08 7.04 8.33
CA ARG A 267 -18.79 8.42 7.92
C ARG A 267 -18.06 8.50 6.57
N GLY A 268 -18.61 7.78 5.57
CA GLY A 268 -18.10 7.72 4.20
C GLY A 268 -16.87 6.84 3.97
N LEU A 269 -16.19 6.36 5.02
CA LEU A 269 -15.04 5.45 4.87
C LEU A 269 -15.51 4.00 4.90
N LEU A 270 -15.15 3.25 3.86
CA LEU A 270 -15.41 1.82 3.75
C LEU A 270 -14.50 1.03 4.71
N PHE A 271 -15.09 0.10 5.45
CA PHE A 271 -14.35 -0.95 6.13
C PHE A 271 -14.18 -2.13 5.15
N ASP A 272 -13.02 -2.19 4.51
CA ASP A 272 -12.75 -3.16 3.44
C ASP A 272 -12.44 -4.56 4.00
N ALA A 273 -12.70 -5.61 3.21
CA ALA A 273 -12.40 -6.99 3.56
C ALA A 273 -10.92 -7.20 3.97
N GLU A 274 -9.99 -6.44 3.38
CA GLU A 274 -8.55 -6.47 3.70
C GLU A 274 -8.23 -5.95 5.11
N MET A 275 -9.18 -5.29 5.77
CA MET A 275 -9.03 -4.78 7.14
C MET A 275 -9.36 -5.84 8.20
N VAL A 276 -10.17 -6.83 7.85
CA VAL A 276 -10.65 -7.89 8.76
C VAL A 276 -9.51 -8.72 9.38
N PRO A 277 -8.44 -9.09 8.66
CA PRO A 277 -7.32 -9.83 9.26
C PRO A 277 -6.64 -9.11 10.44
N TYR A 278 -6.77 -7.79 10.53
CA TYR A 278 -6.15 -6.99 11.58
C TYR A 278 -7.05 -6.82 12.81
N CYS A 279 -8.31 -7.28 12.78
CA CYS A 279 -9.21 -7.20 13.92
C CYS A 279 -8.66 -7.95 15.13
N GLY A 280 -8.65 -7.30 16.29
CA GLY A 280 -8.08 -7.83 17.53
C GLY A 280 -6.56 -7.65 17.68
N GLU A 281 -5.84 -7.29 16.60
CA GLU A 281 -4.40 -7.06 16.67
C GLU A 281 -4.07 -5.69 17.31
N THR A 282 -2.87 -5.60 17.87
CA THR A 282 -2.34 -4.37 18.48
C THR A 282 -1.28 -3.76 17.59
N HIS A 283 -1.44 -2.47 17.31
CA HIS A 283 -0.55 -1.71 16.42
C HIS A 283 -0.24 -0.34 17.03
N ARG A 284 0.85 0.27 16.57
CA ARG A 284 1.13 1.68 16.87
C ARG A 284 0.50 2.57 15.81
N VAL A 285 -0.03 3.70 16.25
CA VAL A 285 -0.47 4.76 15.35
C VAL A 285 0.75 5.32 14.63
N LEU A 286 0.75 5.23 13.29
CA LEU A 286 1.82 5.79 12.46
C LEU A 286 1.54 7.26 12.17
N LYS A 287 0.33 7.58 11.74
CA LYS A 287 -0.02 8.94 11.29
C LYS A 287 -1.51 9.21 11.44
N ARG A 288 -1.84 10.45 11.82
CA ARG A 288 -3.18 11.01 11.65
C ARG A 288 -3.28 11.69 10.29
N VAL A 289 -4.26 11.28 9.48
CA VAL A 289 -4.46 11.75 8.11
C VAL A 289 -5.66 12.69 8.08
N THR A 290 -5.42 13.93 7.67
CA THR A 290 -6.42 14.97 7.48
C THR A 290 -6.58 15.36 6.02
N LYS A 291 -5.57 15.12 5.18
CA LYS A 291 -5.61 15.48 3.75
C LYS A 291 -4.84 14.54 2.85
N ILE A 292 -5.36 14.32 1.66
CA ILE A 292 -4.75 13.52 0.60
C ILE A 292 -5.06 14.15 -0.76
N LEU A 293 -4.33 13.76 -1.80
CA LEU A 293 -4.73 14.10 -3.15
C LEU A 293 -5.90 13.21 -3.60
N ASP A 294 -6.89 13.81 -4.23
CA ASP A 294 -7.84 13.06 -5.06
C ASP A 294 -7.08 12.58 -6.30
N GLU A 295 -6.91 11.26 -6.42
CA GLU A 295 -6.07 10.66 -7.46
C GLU A 295 -6.58 10.93 -8.89
N LYS A 296 -7.88 11.23 -9.05
CA LYS A 296 -8.49 11.50 -10.36
C LYS A 296 -8.22 12.92 -10.84
N THR A 297 -8.31 13.87 -9.93
CA THR A 297 -8.24 15.30 -10.25
C THR A 297 -6.87 15.90 -9.95
N GLY A 298 -6.05 15.24 -9.13
CA GLY A 298 -4.79 15.76 -8.63
C GLY A 298 -4.96 16.91 -7.62
N LYS A 299 -6.19 17.24 -7.21
CA LYS A 299 -6.48 18.30 -6.26
C LYS A 299 -6.37 17.80 -4.82
N MET A 300 -6.05 18.71 -3.91
CA MET A 300 -6.02 18.38 -2.48
C MET A 300 -7.45 18.18 -1.96
N GLN A 301 -7.66 17.08 -1.24
CA GLN A 301 -8.92 16.77 -0.57
C GLN A 301 -8.71 16.77 0.94
N GLU A 302 -9.40 17.69 1.62
CA GLU A 302 -9.48 17.71 3.09
C GLU A 302 -10.55 16.72 3.59
N MET A 303 -10.17 15.93 4.59
CA MET A 303 -11.05 14.93 5.19
C MET A 303 -11.93 15.59 6.25
N LYS A 304 -13.25 15.56 6.06
CA LYS A 304 -14.22 15.99 7.08
C LYS A 304 -14.07 15.22 8.40
N ASN A 305 -13.66 13.96 8.31
CA ASN A 305 -13.38 13.09 9.44
C ASN A 305 -11.98 12.51 9.25
N PRO A 306 -10.99 12.90 10.07
CA PRO A 306 -9.64 12.38 9.99
C PRO A 306 -9.59 10.86 10.06
N CYS A 307 -8.60 10.29 9.39
CA CYS A 307 -8.30 8.86 9.41
C CYS A 307 -7.02 8.61 10.21
N ILE A 308 -6.86 7.37 10.67
CA ILE A 308 -5.64 6.90 11.31
C ILE A 308 -4.97 5.88 10.40
N ILE A 309 -3.66 6.02 10.19
CA ILE A 309 -2.80 4.97 9.63
C ILE A 309 -2.12 4.27 10.79
N LEU A 310 -2.17 2.95 10.79
CA LEU A 310 -1.46 2.09 11.75
C LEU A 310 -0.17 1.57 11.12
N ASN A 311 0.88 1.44 11.94
CA ASN A 311 2.18 0.96 11.48
C ASN A 311 2.07 -0.49 10.97
N SER A 312 2.68 -0.79 9.83
CA SER A 312 2.68 -2.12 9.18
C SER A 312 1.30 -2.68 8.81
N VAL A 313 0.24 -1.87 8.89
CA VAL A 313 -1.12 -2.25 8.49
C VAL A 313 -1.40 -1.75 7.08
N VAL A 314 -1.30 -2.66 6.12
CA VAL A 314 -1.46 -2.37 4.69
C VAL A 314 -2.45 -3.33 4.03
N CYS A 315 -3.00 -2.94 2.90
CA CYS A 315 -3.74 -3.85 2.03
C CYS A 315 -2.84 -5.01 1.58
N GLN A 316 -3.25 -6.24 1.89
CA GLN A 316 -2.52 -7.45 1.53
C GLN A 316 -3.00 -8.06 0.22
N SER A 317 -4.10 -7.54 -0.33
CA SER A 317 -4.77 -8.02 -1.54
C SER A 317 -5.14 -9.50 -1.48
N ARG A 318 -5.51 -9.99 -0.29
CA ARG A 318 -5.97 -11.37 -0.05
C ARG A 318 -7.39 -11.62 -0.56
N TYR A 319 -8.24 -10.59 -0.47
CA TYR A 319 -9.65 -10.62 -0.76
C TYR A 319 -10.02 -9.65 -1.90
N SER A 320 -9.08 -8.87 -2.38
CA SER A 320 -9.29 -7.85 -3.40
C SER A 320 -9.79 -8.42 -4.74
N GLU A 321 -11.04 -8.10 -5.08
CA GLU A 321 -11.72 -8.55 -6.29
C GLU A 321 -10.99 -8.09 -7.57
N CYS A 322 -10.82 -9.00 -8.53
CA CYS A 322 -10.14 -8.76 -9.81
C CYS A 322 -8.67 -8.30 -9.72
N ARG A 323 -8.06 -8.26 -8.53
CA ARG A 323 -6.71 -7.70 -8.29
C ARG A 323 -5.97 -8.39 -7.14
N MET A 324 -6.23 -9.69 -6.96
CA MET A 324 -5.61 -10.50 -5.92
C MET A 324 -4.08 -10.43 -5.99
N PHE A 325 -3.43 -10.42 -4.84
CA PHE A 325 -1.98 -10.34 -4.68
C PHE A 325 -1.34 -9.06 -5.27
N CYS A 326 -2.11 -7.98 -5.40
CA CYS A 326 -1.55 -6.68 -5.75
C CYS A 326 -0.46 -6.25 -4.71
N PRO A 327 0.75 -5.90 -5.17
CA PRO A 327 1.90 -5.57 -4.32
C PRO A 327 1.93 -4.11 -3.82
N ARG A 328 0.93 -3.28 -4.20
CA ARG A 328 0.90 -1.83 -3.93
C ARG A 328 0.96 -1.48 -2.44
N SER A 329 0.54 -2.41 -1.56
CA SER A 329 0.61 -2.29 -0.09
C SER A 329 0.20 -0.90 0.42
N ILE A 330 -0.94 -0.40 -0.08
CA ILE A 330 -1.54 0.86 0.36
C ILE A 330 -1.87 0.80 1.85
N TYR A 331 -1.73 1.91 2.56
CA TYR A 331 -2.15 1.96 3.95
C TYR A 331 -3.67 1.84 4.07
N SER A 332 -4.12 1.07 5.05
CA SER A 332 -5.53 1.07 5.43
C SER A 332 -5.82 2.28 6.31
N TYR A 333 -6.94 2.95 6.05
CA TYR A 333 -7.42 4.06 6.85
C TYR A 333 -8.42 3.56 7.89
N TRP A 334 -8.21 3.98 9.14
CA TRP A 334 -9.01 3.56 10.28
C TRP A 334 -9.77 4.74 10.88
N ARG A 335 -11.03 4.52 11.27
CA ARG A 335 -11.75 5.43 12.16
C ARG A 335 -11.35 5.16 13.61
N GLU A 336 -11.26 6.21 14.42
CA GLU A 336 -10.95 6.04 15.84
C GLU A 336 -12.00 5.19 16.58
N ILE A 337 -13.27 5.18 16.14
CA ILE A 337 -14.30 4.30 16.71
C ILE A 337 -14.01 2.81 16.52
N TRP A 338 -13.18 2.43 15.55
CA TRP A 338 -12.74 1.06 15.30
C TRP A 338 -11.50 0.66 16.10
N LEU A 339 -10.95 1.61 16.86
CA LEU A 339 -9.74 1.43 17.64
C LEU A 339 -10.06 1.61 19.12
N GLU A 340 -9.20 1.06 19.97
CA GLU A 340 -9.21 1.33 21.40
C GLU A 340 -7.77 1.59 21.86
N ARG A 341 -7.60 2.60 22.70
CA ARG A 341 -6.29 2.92 23.27
C ARG A 341 -5.94 1.86 24.31
N ILE A 342 -4.74 1.30 24.19
CA ILE A 342 -4.20 0.42 25.22
C ILE A 342 -3.32 1.26 26.12
N SER A 343 -3.71 1.39 27.40
CA SER A 343 -2.85 2.00 28.42
C SER A 343 -1.57 1.19 28.55
N SER A 344 -0.40 1.84 28.51
CA SER A 344 0.92 1.18 28.71
C SER A 344 1.14 0.59 30.10
N ASN A 345 0.10 0.49 30.94
CA ASN A 345 0.16 0.05 32.34
C ASN A 345 -0.33 -1.39 32.52
N ALA A 346 0.03 -2.30 31.62
CA ALA A 346 0.06 -3.71 31.96
C ALA A 346 1.46 -3.99 32.53
N PRO A 347 1.61 -4.32 33.83
CA PRO A 347 2.90 -4.77 34.33
C PRO A 347 3.26 -6.05 33.57
N ASP A 348 4.50 -6.12 33.09
CA ASP A 348 5.09 -7.32 32.52
C ASP A 348 4.91 -8.47 33.51
N ALA A 349 3.90 -9.30 33.29
CA ALA A 349 3.75 -10.58 33.96
C ALA A 349 4.74 -11.57 33.33
N ASN A 350 6.04 -11.24 33.37
CA ASN A 350 7.12 -12.18 33.08
C ASN A 350 8.50 -11.67 33.53
N GLU A 351 8.58 -11.01 34.68
CA GLU A 351 9.85 -10.88 35.39
C GLU A 351 9.99 -12.05 36.39
N PRO A 352 10.98 -12.95 36.22
CA PRO A 352 11.21 -14.00 37.20
C PRO A 352 11.68 -13.35 38.51
N LYS A 353 10.90 -13.53 39.57
CA LYS A 353 11.31 -13.21 40.95
C LYS A 353 12.56 -14.01 41.28
N ILE A 354 13.72 -13.36 41.24
CA ILE A 354 14.94 -13.88 41.85
C ILE A 354 14.72 -13.88 43.36
N SER A 355 14.42 -15.05 43.91
CA SER A 355 14.47 -15.29 45.35
C SER A 355 15.93 -15.24 45.80
N GLN A 356 16.30 -14.18 46.51
CA GLN A 356 17.55 -14.18 47.29
C GLN A 356 17.35 -15.09 48.50
N SER A 357 18.05 -16.23 48.50
CA SER A 357 18.26 -17.04 49.70
C SER A 357 19.35 -16.39 50.53
N SER A 358 19.00 -15.99 51.74
CA SER A 358 19.92 -15.55 52.80
C SER A 358 20.87 -16.68 53.21
N ASN A 359 22.15 -16.35 53.37
CA ASN A 359 23.08 -17.01 54.28
C ASN A 359 23.54 -15.97 55.30
#